data_AF-A0A2D4NF22-F1
#
_entry.id   AF-A0A2D4NF22-F1
#
_cell.length_a   1.000
_cell.length_b   1.000
_cell.length_c   1.000
_cell.angle_alpha   90.00
_cell.angle_beta   90.00
_cell.angle_gamma   90.00
#
_symmetry.space_group_name_H-M   'P 1'
#
loop_
_entity.id
_entity.type
_entity.pdbx_description
1 polymer ?
#
loop_
_entity_poly.entity_id
_entity_poly.type
_entity_poly.pdbx_seq_one_letter_code
_entity_poly.pdbx_strand_id
1 'polypeptide(L)'
;RAQCSSLSRSIWILSLSSWVLAIPASLVSSANLRLTASTSSRQRSRLSIMSQHLCTVNKGFTIPGRAFVPKPEVDVTLVHFTPLVEPKIKQPFKMVEKVVQNIFQYRRKFCHHGARILFPEADRLEKTKQLLMEADVDPTLHPPQLSLFQFKNLCNVYRKMCDEDPDLFAYNYREELKKKKESKFKRTDEDYYFLS
;
A
#
# COMPACT_ATOMS: atom_id res chain seq x y z
N ARG A 1 41.58 11.05 6.84
CA ARG A 1 41.77 9.72 7.49
C ARG A 1 40.85 9.66 8.69
N ALA A 2 39.71 8.97 8.58
CA ALA A 2 38.87 8.62 9.71
C ALA A 2 38.66 7.11 9.65
N GLN A 3 38.96 6.45 10.77
CA GLN A 3 38.97 5.00 10.91
C GLN A 3 37.57 4.42 10.79
N CYS A 4 37.53 3.29 10.09
CA CYS A 4 36.40 2.40 9.93
C CYS A 4 36.28 1.49 11.15
N SER A 5 35.09 1.40 11.74
CA SER A 5 34.71 0.24 12.55
C SER A 5 33.23 -0.08 12.35
N SER A 6 33.01 -1.18 11.62
CA SER A 6 31.98 -2.19 11.90
C SER A 6 30.51 -1.74 12.04
N LEU A 7 29.71 -1.94 10.98
CA LEU A 7 28.54 -2.85 10.95
C LEU A 7 27.58 -2.54 9.78
N SER A 8 27.23 -3.60 9.03
CA SER A 8 25.97 -3.80 8.30
C SER A 8 25.61 -2.92 7.09
N ARG A 9 25.96 -3.45 5.90
CA ARG A 9 25.14 -3.55 4.67
C ARG A 9 24.05 -2.48 4.45
N SER A 10 24.44 -1.32 3.91
CA SER A 10 23.73 -0.55 2.87
C SER A 10 24.59 0.68 2.56
N ILE A 11 25.28 0.69 1.42
CA ILE A 11 26.00 1.89 0.97
C ILE A 11 24.95 2.86 0.42
N TRP A 12 24.52 3.79 1.26
CA TRP A 12 23.76 4.96 0.85
C TRP A 12 24.75 6.01 0.35
N ILE A 13 24.91 6.15 -0.97
CA ILE A 13 25.57 7.34 -1.52
C ILE A 13 24.55 8.48 -1.43
N LEU A 14 24.66 9.25 -0.35
CA LEU A 14 23.85 10.44 -0.08
C LEU A 14 24.26 11.58 -1.02
N SER A 15 23.61 11.67 -2.17
CA SER A 15 23.37 12.95 -2.84
C SER A 15 21.91 13.32 -2.57
N LEU A 16 21.69 14.49 -1.95
CA LEU A 16 20.39 14.97 -1.44
C LEU A 16 19.28 15.13 -2.50
N SER A 17 19.52 14.81 -3.77
CA SER A 17 18.57 15.02 -4.86
C SER A 17 18.01 13.73 -5.48
N SER A 18 18.61 12.56 -5.25
CA SER A 18 18.13 11.29 -5.83
C SER A 18 18.69 10.08 -5.10
N TRP A 19 17.84 9.08 -4.90
CA TRP A 19 18.17 7.84 -4.22
C TRP A 19 18.27 6.71 -5.25
N VAL A 20 19.31 5.89 -5.15
CA VAL A 20 19.45 4.68 -5.97
C VAL A 20 19.24 3.47 -5.08
N LEU A 21 18.23 2.66 -5.41
CA LEU A 21 17.98 1.39 -4.73
C LEU A 21 18.39 0.24 -5.64
N ALA A 22 19.26 -0.63 -5.14
CA ALA A 22 19.61 -1.88 -5.79
C ALA A 22 18.64 -2.98 -5.32
N ILE A 23 17.91 -3.59 -6.26
CA ILE A 23 16.89 -4.61 -5.95
C ILE A 23 17.29 -5.95 -6.59
N PRO A 24 17.41 -7.04 -5.79
CA PRO A 24 17.63 -8.38 -6.32
C PRO A 24 16.49 -8.84 -7.24
N ALA A 25 16.83 -9.48 -8.35
CA ALA A 25 15.87 -9.97 -9.34
C ALA A 25 15.03 -11.15 -8.82
N SER A 26 15.43 -11.82 -7.73
CA SER A 26 14.57 -12.82 -7.04
C SER A 26 13.25 -12.20 -6.55
N LEU A 27 13.26 -10.92 -6.18
CA LEU A 27 12.06 -10.17 -5.81
C LEU A 27 11.30 -9.62 -7.03
N VAL A 28 11.85 -9.81 -8.24
CA VAL A 28 11.37 -9.26 -9.51
C VAL A 28 11.28 -10.39 -10.55
N SER A 29 10.18 -11.14 -10.51
CA SER A 29 9.82 -11.99 -11.65
C SER A 29 9.66 -11.09 -12.88
N SER A 30 10.56 -11.26 -13.85
CA SER A 30 10.53 -10.72 -15.22
C SER A 30 10.34 -9.20 -15.37
N ALA A 31 11.44 -8.48 -15.63
CA ALA A 31 11.52 -7.19 -16.34
C ALA A 31 10.67 -5.98 -15.86
N ASN A 32 9.74 -6.15 -14.92
CA ASN A 32 8.72 -5.17 -14.53
C ASN A 32 8.76 -4.96 -13.03
N LEU A 33 9.50 -3.94 -12.62
CA LEU A 33 9.62 -3.57 -11.23
C LEU A 33 8.26 -3.09 -10.70
N ARG A 34 7.78 -3.69 -9.59
CA ARG A 34 6.52 -3.28 -8.96
C ARG A 34 6.47 -1.78 -8.67
N LEU A 35 7.60 -1.17 -8.35
CA LEU A 35 7.71 0.26 -8.03
C LEU A 35 7.45 1.16 -9.25
N THR A 36 7.80 0.72 -10.47
CA THR A 36 7.58 1.48 -11.72
C THR A 36 6.32 1.05 -12.47
N ALA A 37 5.49 0.19 -11.88
CA ALA A 37 4.31 -0.34 -12.55
C ALA A 37 3.28 0.75 -12.83
N SER A 38 2.93 0.92 -14.11
CA SER A 38 1.88 1.84 -14.58
C SER A 38 0.48 1.38 -14.15
N THR A 39 -0.50 2.27 -14.34
CA THR A 39 -1.92 1.96 -14.12
C THR A 39 -2.34 0.75 -14.99
N SER A 40 -3.17 -0.12 -14.44
CA SER A 40 -3.63 -1.37 -15.06
C SER A 40 -2.56 -2.45 -15.28
N SER A 41 -1.31 -2.22 -14.86
CA SER A 41 -0.26 -3.26 -14.95
C SER A 41 -0.48 -4.40 -13.96
N ARG A 42 -0.16 -5.62 -14.40
CA ARG A 42 -0.14 -6.82 -13.53
C ARG A 42 0.87 -6.73 -12.39
N GLN A 43 1.86 -5.85 -12.45
CA GLN A 43 2.82 -5.68 -11.36
C GLN A 43 2.47 -4.53 -10.41
N ARG A 44 1.37 -3.80 -10.69
CA ARG A 44 0.93 -2.70 -9.83
C ARG A 44 0.45 -3.23 -8.49
N SER A 45 0.94 -2.61 -7.43
CA SER A 45 0.77 -3.03 -6.05
C SER A 45 0.76 -1.80 -5.13
N ARG A 46 0.56 -2.03 -3.83
CA ARG A 46 0.71 -1.00 -2.80
C ARG A 46 2.02 -0.23 -2.93
N LEU A 47 3.15 -0.92 -3.16
CA LEU A 47 4.46 -0.28 -3.29
C LEU A 47 4.54 0.67 -4.49
N SER A 48 3.82 0.38 -5.57
CA SER A 48 3.76 1.25 -6.75
C SER A 48 3.15 2.60 -6.38
N ILE A 49 2.01 2.59 -5.70
CA ILE A 49 1.34 3.82 -5.27
C ILE A 49 2.17 4.58 -4.23
N MET A 50 2.68 3.86 -3.22
CA MET A 50 3.46 4.46 -2.14
C MET A 50 4.80 5.05 -2.61
N SER A 51 5.40 4.54 -3.67
CA SER A 51 6.61 5.16 -4.25
C SER A 51 6.27 6.29 -5.22
N GLN A 52 5.35 6.06 -6.14
CA GLN A 52 5.04 7.00 -7.23
C GLN A 52 4.31 8.27 -6.79
N HIS A 53 3.72 8.30 -5.58
CA HIS A 53 3.09 9.51 -5.03
C HIS A 53 4.10 10.50 -4.45
N LEU A 54 5.28 10.04 -4.00
CA LEU A 54 6.35 10.87 -3.43
C LEU A 54 7.50 11.10 -4.41
N CYS A 55 7.76 10.14 -5.29
CA CYS A 55 8.93 10.14 -6.16
C CYS A 55 8.55 9.86 -7.61
N THR A 56 9.34 10.41 -8.54
CA THR A 56 9.48 9.85 -9.88
C THR A 56 10.37 8.62 -9.78
N VAL A 57 9.84 7.46 -10.17
CA VAL A 57 10.55 6.18 -10.11
C VAL A 57 10.90 5.76 -11.52
N ASN A 58 12.19 5.63 -11.81
CA ASN A 58 12.71 5.19 -13.10
C ASN A 58 13.50 3.90 -12.95
N LYS A 59 13.24 2.95 -13.86
CA LYS A 59 14.04 1.72 -13.95
C LYS A 59 15.38 2.09 -14.58
N GLY A 60 16.47 1.85 -13.85
CA GLY A 60 17.83 1.98 -14.37
C GLY A 60 18.22 0.72 -15.14
N PHE A 61 19.51 0.39 -15.09
CA PHE A 61 20.05 -0.81 -15.73
C PHE A 61 20.04 -2.03 -14.80
N THR A 62 20.01 -3.22 -15.42
CA THR A 62 20.15 -4.49 -14.71
C THR A 62 21.61 -4.95 -14.78
N ILE A 63 22.23 -5.16 -13.63
CA ILE A 63 23.57 -5.70 -13.47
C ILE A 63 23.46 -7.22 -13.34
N PRO A 64 24.11 -8.00 -14.21
CA PRO A 64 24.05 -9.45 -14.12
C PRO A 64 24.77 -9.93 -12.86
N GLY A 65 24.25 -10.96 -12.19
CA GLY A 65 24.81 -11.47 -10.93
C GLY A 65 26.30 -11.84 -11.04
N ARG A 66 26.75 -12.28 -12.23
CA ARG A 66 28.16 -12.59 -12.51
C ARG A 66 29.14 -11.42 -12.29
N ALA A 67 28.66 -10.18 -12.21
CA ALA A 67 29.49 -9.00 -11.96
C ALA A 67 29.85 -8.79 -10.48
N PHE A 68 29.27 -9.57 -9.56
CA PHE A 68 29.51 -9.46 -8.12
C PHE A 68 30.36 -10.63 -7.61
N VAL A 69 31.16 -10.39 -6.55
CA VAL A 69 31.96 -11.41 -5.85
C VAL A 69 31.68 -11.32 -4.34
N PRO A 70 31.21 -12.40 -3.69
CA PRO A 70 30.82 -13.69 -4.26
C PRO A 70 29.58 -13.57 -5.16
N LYS A 71 29.47 -14.45 -6.17
CA LYS A 71 28.40 -14.41 -7.17
C LYS A 71 27.02 -14.69 -6.54
N PRO A 72 26.06 -13.74 -6.59
CA PRO A 72 24.68 -13.99 -6.21
C PRO A 72 23.96 -14.86 -7.24
N GLU A 73 22.90 -15.56 -6.80
CA GLU A 73 22.06 -16.41 -7.64
C GLU A 73 21.18 -15.62 -8.63
N VAL A 74 21.00 -14.32 -8.37
CA VAL A 74 20.08 -13.47 -9.13
C VAL A 74 20.75 -12.18 -9.60
N ASP A 75 20.24 -11.65 -10.71
CA ASP A 75 20.63 -10.33 -11.21
C ASP A 75 20.16 -9.21 -10.28
N VAL A 76 20.72 -8.01 -10.41
CA VAL A 76 20.34 -6.85 -9.60
C VAL A 76 19.86 -5.74 -10.52
N THR A 77 18.67 -5.21 -10.29
CA THR A 77 18.16 -4.05 -11.03
C THR A 77 18.33 -2.80 -10.21
N LEU A 78 18.96 -1.77 -10.79
CA LEU A 78 19.03 -0.46 -10.18
C LEU A 78 17.77 0.34 -10.46
N VAL A 79 17.31 1.06 -9.45
CA VAL A 79 16.09 1.86 -9.50
C VAL A 79 16.39 3.25 -8.98
N HIS A 80 16.10 4.24 -9.80
CA HIS A 80 16.31 5.63 -9.46
C HIS A 80 15.00 6.22 -8.91
N PHE A 81 15.08 6.80 -7.72
CA PHE A 81 14.01 7.54 -7.10
C PHE A 81 14.42 9.01 -7.03
N THR A 82 13.70 9.85 -7.75
CA THR A 82 13.85 11.31 -7.66
C THR A 82 12.65 11.84 -6.90
N PRO A 83 12.83 12.37 -5.67
CA PRO A 83 11.74 12.98 -4.91
C PRO A 83 11.05 14.07 -5.72
N LEU A 84 9.72 14.10 -5.67
CA LEU A 84 8.95 15.18 -6.28
C LEU A 84 9.04 16.42 -5.40
N VAL A 85 9.12 17.59 -6.04
CA VAL A 85 9.02 18.89 -5.33
C VAL A 85 7.70 18.98 -4.57
N GLU A 86 6.62 18.54 -5.21
CA GLU A 86 5.32 18.38 -4.57
C GLU A 86 4.83 16.94 -4.70
N PRO A 87 4.40 16.29 -3.60
CA PRO A 87 3.82 14.96 -3.67
C PRO A 87 2.49 15.00 -4.40
N LYS A 88 2.20 13.95 -5.18
CA LYS A 88 0.94 13.84 -5.94
C LYS A 88 -0.28 13.74 -5.03
N ILE A 89 -0.09 13.20 -3.83
CA ILE A 89 -1.11 13.11 -2.78
C ILE A 89 -0.61 13.92 -1.58
N LYS A 90 -1.23 15.08 -1.34
CA LYS A 90 -0.89 15.99 -0.23
C LYS A 90 -1.68 15.62 1.02
N GLN A 91 -1.45 14.42 1.56
CA GLN A 91 -2.09 13.91 2.77
C GLN A 91 -1.05 13.25 3.69
N PRO A 92 -1.32 13.09 5.00
CA PRO A 92 -0.39 12.43 5.91
C PRO A 92 -0.04 11.02 5.44
N PHE A 93 1.24 10.65 5.54
CA PHE A 93 1.74 9.36 5.03
C PHE A 93 0.93 8.16 5.56
N LYS A 94 0.61 8.16 6.86
CA LYS A 94 -0.18 7.09 7.50
C LYS A 94 -1.59 6.97 6.96
N MET A 95 -2.19 8.07 6.53
CA MET A 95 -3.52 8.07 5.92
C MET A 95 -3.48 7.48 4.51
N VAL A 96 -2.51 7.92 3.70
CA VAL A 96 -2.31 7.35 2.36
C VAL A 96 -1.99 5.85 2.46
N GLU A 97 -1.11 5.46 3.38
CA GLU A 97 -0.77 4.07 3.66
C GLU A 97 -2.00 3.25 4.02
N LYS A 98 -2.85 3.75 4.93
CA LYS A 98 -4.10 3.08 5.34
C LYS A 98 -5.04 2.89 4.15
N VAL A 99 -5.35 3.94 3.40
CA VAL A 99 -6.28 3.87 2.26
C VAL A 99 -5.77 2.91 1.19
N VAL A 100 -4.51 3.06 0.78
CA VAL A 100 -3.90 2.21 -0.27
C VAL A 100 -3.84 0.75 0.19
N GLN A 101 -3.47 0.48 1.44
CA GLN A 101 -3.41 -0.88 1.97
C GLN A 101 -4.77 -1.57 1.93
N ASN A 102 -5.83 -0.88 2.38
CA ASN A 102 -7.17 -1.44 2.41
C ASN A 102 -7.70 -1.71 0.99
N ILE A 103 -7.48 -0.78 0.06
CA ILE A 103 -7.88 -0.95 -1.34
C ILE A 103 -7.16 -2.11 -2.01
N PHE A 104 -5.83 -2.24 -1.81
CA PHE A 104 -5.04 -3.33 -2.42
C PHE A 104 -5.16 -4.68 -1.73
N GLN A 105 -5.84 -4.76 -0.57
CA GLN A 105 -6.04 -6.02 0.15
C GLN A 105 -6.77 -7.05 -0.71
N TYR A 106 -7.78 -6.62 -1.47
CA TYR A 106 -8.58 -7.48 -2.35
C TYR A 106 -8.28 -7.23 -3.82
N ARG A 107 -7.03 -7.46 -4.23
CA ARG A 107 -6.54 -7.17 -5.59
C ARG A 107 -7.37 -7.77 -6.73
N ARG A 108 -7.95 -8.96 -6.53
CA ARG A 108 -8.76 -9.68 -7.54
C ARG A 108 -10.26 -9.34 -7.47
N LYS A 109 -10.68 -8.49 -6.52
CA LYS A 109 -12.06 -8.01 -6.39
C LYS A 109 -12.11 -6.55 -6.81
N PHE A 110 -13.32 -6.02 -6.97
CA PHE A 110 -13.53 -4.61 -7.23
C PHE A 110 -13.11 -3.76 -6.03
N CYS A 111 -12.70 -2.52 -6.27
CA CYS A 111 -12.11 -1.61 -5.29
C CYS A 111 -13.05 -1.33 -4.12
N HIS A 112 -14.37 -1.36 -4.32
CA HIS A 112 -15.35 -1.16 -3.25
C HIS A 112 -15.24 -2.21 -2.13
N HIS A 113 -14.73 -3.42 -2.42
CA HIS A 113 -14.44 -4.44 -1.38
C HIS A 113 -13.28 -4.03 -0.48
N GLY A 114 -12.31 -3.29 -1.00
CA GLY A 114 -11.21 -2.74 -0.22
C GLY A 114 -11.55 -1.41 0.43
N ALA A 115 -12.43 -0.60 -0.17
CA ALA A 115 -12.90 0.64 0.42
C ALA A 115 -13.78 0.39 1.66
N ARG A 116 -14.66 -0.64 1.61
CA ARG A 116 -15.60 -0.92 2.71
C ARG A 116 -14.94 -1.27 4.05
N ILE A 117 -13.72 -1.81 4.03
CA ILE A 117 -13.00 -2.19 5.26
C ILE A 117 -12.37 -0.99 5.96
N LEU A 118 -12.49 0.22 5.39
CA LEU A 118 -12.17 1.47 6.08
C LEU A 118 -13.26 1.88 7.07
N PHE A 119 -14.45 1.29 6.99
CA PHE A 119 -15.63 1.70 7.75
C PHE A 119 -16.17 0.57 8.65
N PRO A 120 -16.64 0.90 9.87
CA PRO A 120 -17.35 -0.02 10.76
C PRO A 120 -18.55 -0.67 10.09
N GLU A 121 -18.94 -1.87 10.54
CA GLU A 121 -20.05 -2.64 9.94
C GLU A 121 -21.39 -1.87 9.92
N ALA A 122 -21.64 -1.03 10.93
CA ALA A 122 -22.87 -0.24 11.07
C ALA A 122 -23.15 0.67 9.86
N ASP A 123 -22.15 1.48 9.44
CA ASP A 123 -22.33 2.50 8.40
C ASP A 123 -21.61 2.14 7.09
N ARG A 124 -21.12 0.89 7.00
CA ARG A 124 -20.17 0.46 5.97
C ARG A 124 -20.67 0.76 4.56
N LEU A 125 -21.93 0.44 4.29
CA LEU A 125 -22.50 0.54 2.94
C LEU A 125 -22.62 2.01 2.51
N GLU A 126 -23.17 2.85 3.38
CA GLU A 126 -23.43 4.26 3.13
C GLU A 126 -22.12 5.04 2.99
N LYS A 127 -21.22 4.94 3.97
CA LYS A 127 -19.92 5.63 3.94
C LYS A 127 -19.03 5.19 2.77
N THR A 128 -19.08 3.90 2.38
CA THR A 128 -18.34 3.44 1.20
C THR A 128 -18.90 4.04 -0.09
N LYS A 129 -20.24 4.08 -0.23
CA LYS A 129 -20.88 4.67 -1.40
C LYS A 129 -20.56 6.16 -1.49
N GLN A 130 -20.66 6.87 -0.37
CA GLN A 130 -20.30 8.28 -0.26
C GLN A 130 -18.82 8.51 -0.64
N LEU A 131 -17.90 7.72 -0.08
CA LEU A 131 -16.46 7.84 -0.37
C LEU A 131 -16.16 7.69 -1.86
N LEU A 132 -16.72 6.67 -2.52
CA LEU A 132 -16.46 6.38 -3.93
C LEU A 132 -17.11 7.43 -4.84
N MET A 133 -18.32 7.89 -4.50
CA MET A 133 -19.05 8.90 -5.26
C MET A 133 -18.36 10.26 -5.18
N GLU A 134 -18.02 10.73 -3.98
CA GLU A 134 -17.32 12.02 -3.79
C GLU A 134 -15.89 12.00 -4.35
N ALA A 135 -15.23 10.83 -4.36
CA ALA A 135 -13.89 10.69 -4.92
C ALA A 135 -13.87 10.56 -6.45
N ASP A 136 -15.04 10.49 -7.10
CA ASP A 136 -15.19 10.20 -8.54
C ASP A 136 -14.48 8.90 -8.95
N VAL A 137 -14.77 7.83 -8.21
CA VAL A 137 -14.20 6.49 -8.43
C VAL A 137 -15.28 5.49 -8.74
N ASP A 138 -15.18 4.87 -9.92
CA ASP A 138 -16.06 3.77 -10.30
C ASP A 138 -15.87 2.55 -9.36
N PRO A 139 -16.92 2.09 -8.66
CA PRO A 139 -16.88 0.99 -7.70
C PRO A 139 -16.56 -0.37 -8.33
N THR A 140 -16.64 -0.49 -9.66
CA THR A 140 -16.39 -1.72 -10.43
C THR A 140 -14.94 -1.85 -10.89
N LEU A 141 -14.11 -0.83 -10.71
CA LEU A 141 -12.69 -0.90 -11.05
C LEU A 141 -11.93 -1.81 -10.09
N HIS A 142 -10.98 -2.57 -10.60
CA HIS A 142 -10.04 -3.31 -9.77
C HIS A 142 -8.94 -2.38 -9.22
N PRO A 143 -8.37 -2.66 -8.04
CA PRO A 143 -7.31 -1.84 -7.43
C PRO A 143 -6.15 -1.45 -8.37
N PRO A 144 -5.63 -2.35 -9.25
CA PRO A 144 -4.58 -1.98 -10.20
C PRO A 144 -5.00 -0.98 -11.27
N GLN A 145 -6.29 -0.87 -11.58
CA GLN A 145 -6.80 0.07 -12.59
C GLN A 145 -6.94 1.49 -12.04
N LEU A 146 -6.87 1.67 -10.71
CA LEU A 146 -6.97 2.97 -10.09
C LEU A 146 -5.73 3.83 -10.33
N SER A 147 -5.97 5.07 -10.79
CA SER A 147 -4.95 6.07 -11.03
C SER A 147 -4.48 6.74 -9.73
N LEU A 148 -3.31 7.38 -9.76
CA LEU A 148 -2.84 8.18 -8.61
C LEU A 148 -3.77 9.35 -8.29
N PHE A 149 -4.45 9.89 -9.30
CA PHE A 149 -5.46 10.94 -9.12
C PHE A 149 -6.67 10.42 -8.34
N GLN A 150 -7.17 9.22 -8.68
CA GLN A 150 -8.25 8.59 -7.92
C GLN A 150 -7.83 8.28 -6.48
N PHE A 151 -6.59 7.81 -6.25
CA PHE A 151 -6.07 7.65 -4.89
C PHE A 151 -5.96 8.99 -4.14
N LYS A 152 -5.57 10.08 -4.82
CA LYS A 152 -5.55 11.43 -4.24
C LYS A 152 -6.95 11.82 -3.76
N ASN A 153 -7.97 11.66 -4.62
CA ASN A 153 -9.35 12.00 -4.29
C ASN A 153 -9.88 11.15 -3.14
N LEU A 154 -9.64 9.83 -3.16
CA LEU A 154 -10.02 8.93 -2.08
C LEU A 154 -9.39 9.33 -0.74
N CYS A 155 -8.11 9.71 -0.73
CA CYS A 155 -7.45 10.17 0.50
C CYS A 155 -8.02 11.51 0.97
N ASN A 156 -8.33 12.43 0.06
CA ASN A 156 -8.91 13.73 0.40
C ASN A 156 -10.32 13.60 0.99
N VAL A 157 -11.17 12.75 0.40
CA VAL A 157 -12.53 12.50 0.91
C VAL A 157 -12.47 11.75 2.23
N TYR A 158 -11.65 10.69 2.32
CA TYR A 158 -11.47 9.96 3.58
C TYR A 158 -10.92 10.88 4.69
N ARG A 159 -10.06 11.85 4.35
CA ARG A 159 -9.60 12.86 5.30
C ARG A 159 -10.75 13.66 5.88
N LYS A 160 -11.65 14.18 5.03
CA LYS A 160 -12.84 14.92 5.47
C LYS A 160 -13.73 14.07 6.39
N MET A 161 -13.97 12.81 6.01
CA MET A 161 -14.74 11.87 6.85
C MET A 161 -14.08 11.62 8.21
N CYS A 162 -12.74 11.56 8.28
CA CYS A 162 -12.01 11.45 9.54
C CYS A 162 -12.01 12.74 10.36
N ASP A 163 -12.15 13.90 9.73
CA ASP A 163 -12.28 15.19 10.43
C ASP A 163 -13.69 15.33 11.05
N GLU A 164 -14.71 14.70 10.45
CA GLU A 164 -16.08 14.59 11.01
C GLU A 164 -16.20 13.51 12.11
N ASP A 165 -15.53 12.37 11.92
CA ASP A 165 -15.51 11.24 12.85
C ASP A 165 -14.05 10.85 13.18
N PRO A 166 -13.49 11.37 14.29
CA PRO A 166 -12.09 11.11 14.67
C PRO A 166 -11.78 9.63 14.92
N ASP A 167 -12.76 8.84 15.36
CA ASP A 167 -12.58 7.41 15.68
C ASP A 167 -12.40 6.58 14.41
N LEU A 168 -12.84 7.08 13.26
CA LEU A 168 -12.71 6.42 11.96
C LEU A 168 -11.25 6.18 11.57
N PHE A 169 -10.33 7.06 11.94
CA PHE A 169 -8.92 6.87 11.64
C PHE A 169 -8.28 5.76 12.49
N ALA A 170 -8.74 5.57 13.74
CA ALA A 170 -8.29 4.50 14.63
C ALA A 170 -8.95 3.15 14.30
N TYR A 171 -10.11 3.15 13.63
CA TYR A 171 -10.85 1.94 13.27
C TYR A 171 -9.98 0.92 12.52
N ASN A 172 -10.10 -0.35 12.95
CA ASN A 172 -9.43 -1.50 12.37
C ASN A 172 -10.41 -2.68 12.22
N TYR A 173 -10.70 -3.04 10.96
CA TYR A 173 -11.66 -4.10 10.64
C TYR A 173 -11.28 -5.47 11.22
N ARG A 174 -9.98 -5.74 11.45
CA ARG A 174 -9.54 -7.03 12.00
C ARG A 174 -9.95 -7.21 13.45
N GLU A 175 -9.92 -6.13 14.23
CA GLU A 175 -10.33 -6.16 15.63
C GLU A 175 -11.86 -6.36 15.75
N GLU A 176 -12.63 -5.73 14.85
CA GLU A 176 -14.08 -5.97 14.75
C GLU A 176 -14.39 -7.44 14.44
N LEU A 177 -13.68 -8.06 13.48
CA LEU A 177 -13.86 -9.47 13.15
C LEU A 177 -13.52 -10.42 14.32
N LYS A 178 -12.48 -10.11 15.11
CA LYS A 178 -12.12 -10.90 16.30
C LYS A 178 -13.23 -10.85 17.34
N LYS A 179 -13.71 -9.64 17.67
CA LYS A 179 -14.82 -9.44 18.64
C LYS A 179 -16.07 -10.21 18.23
N LYS A 180 -16.40 -10.24 16.93
CA LYS A 180 -17.55 -10.99 16.39
C LYS A 180 -17.37 -12.51 16.49
N LYS A 181 -16.13 -13.00 16.34
CA LYS A 181 -15.82 -14.43 16.50
C LYS A 181 -15.93 -14.84 17.97
N GLU A 182 -15.42 -14.01 18.88
CA GLU A 182 -15.49 -14.23 20.33
C GLU A 182 -16.94 -14.19 20.84
N SER A 183 -17.76 -13.24 20.38
CA SER A 183 -19.17 -13.17 20.76
C SER A 183 -19.97 -14.37 20.26
N LYS A 184 -19.68 -14.86 19.05
CA LYS A 184 -20.30 -16.07 18.50
C LYS A 184 -19.92 -17.32 19.29
N PHE A 185 -18.65 -17.43 19.71
CA PHE A 185 -18.17 -18.56 20.52
C PHE A 185 -18.82 -18.59 21.91
N LYS A 186 -18.91 -17.44 22.60
CA LYS A 186 -19.61 -17.35 23.89
C LYS A 186 -21.08 -17.74 23.79
N ARG A 187 -21.76 -17.34 22.71
CA ARG A 187 -23.16 -17.69 22.49
C ARG A 187 -23.34 -19.20 22.29
N THR A 188 -22.44 -19.86 21.56
CA THR A 188 -22.51 -21.32 21.38
C THR A 188 -22.22 -22.11 22.65
N ASP A 189 -21.35 -21.61 23.53
CA ASP A 189 -21.11 -22.26 24.83
C ASP A 189 -22.33 -22.13 25.75
N GLU A 190 -22.93 -20.94 25.85
CA GLU A 190 -24.17 -20.71 26.62
C GLU A 190 -25.34 -21.57 26.10
N ASP A 191 -25.52 -21.66 24.78
CA ASP A 191 -26.54 -22.50 24.16
C ASP A 191 -26.32 -24.00 24.45
N TYR A 192 -25.06 -24.44 24.61
CA TYR A 192 -24.70 -25.83 24.95
C TYR A 192 -25.02 -26.15 26.43
N TYR A 193 -24.76 -25.21 27.34
CA TYR A 193 -25.11 -25.36 28.76
C TYR A 193 -26.62 -25.22 29.04
N PHE A 194 -27.38 -24.54 28.19
CA PHE A 194 -28.83 -24.44 28.33
C PHE A 194 -29.59 -25.67 27.79
N LEU A 195 -28.96 -26.49 26.95
CA LEU A 195 -29.53 -27.72 26.37
C LEU A 195 -29.12 -29.00 27.12
N SER A 196 -28.27 -28.91 28.16
CA SER A 196 -27.84 -30.01 29.04
C SER A 196 -28.56 -29.99 30.38
#